data_AF-A0A6B1BY75-F1
#
_entry.id   AF-A0A6B1BY75-F1
#
_cell.length_a   1.000
_cell.length_b   1.000
_cell.length_c   1.000
_cell.angle_alpha   90.00
_cell.angle_beta   90.00
_cell.angle_gamma   90.00
#
_symmetry.space_group_name_H-M   'P 1'
#
loop_
_entity.id
_entity.type
_entity.pdbx_description
1 polymer ?
#
loop_
_entity_poly.entity_id
_entity_poly.type
_entity_poly.pdbx_seq_one_letter_code
_entity_poly.pdbx_strand_id
1 'polypeptide(L)'
;MTEAPMLDLELPADPTYNDNITDWCLEQFHAHYGDHVTKDDIWEYLYGVMHAPDWRERYKHDLQRNLPRVPLAADFEAFQAADRALMDLHVNYETVDEYPVTCLVDEQPDEGHADPAVYRIEKRKMR
;
A
#
# COMPACT_ATOMS: atom_id res chain seq x y z
N MET A 1 -9.85 18.47 39.75
CA MET A 1 -9.81 18.39 38.28
C MET A 1 -10.39 17.03 37.94
N THR A 2 -11.54 17.01 37.28
CA THR A 2 -12.25 15.75 36.96
C THR A 2 -11.69 15.26 35.63
N GLU A 3 -11.12 14.04 35.60
CA GLU A 3 -10.66 13.42 34.36
C GLU A 3 -11.82 13.29 33.36
N ALA A 4 -11.54 13.57 32.10
CA ALA A 4 -12.48 13.32 31.01
C ALA A 4 -12.68 11.80 30.86
N PRO A 5 -13.91 11.31 30.64
CA PRO A 5 -14.14 9.89 30.45
C PRO A 5 -13.46 9.41 29.17
N MET A 6 -12.58 8.41 29.31
CA MET A 6 -11.96 7.69 28.22
C MET A 6 -12.99 6.73 27.63
N LEU A 7 -13.15 6.76 26.30
CA LEU A 7 -14.02 5.82 25.59
C LEU A 7 -13.33 4.45 25.58
N ASP A 8 -13.65 3.62 26.58
CA ASP A 8 -13.30 2.20 26.55
C ASP A 8 -14.22 1.52 25.52
N LEU A 9 -13.66 1.18 24.36
CA LEU A 9 -14.41 0.61 23.23
C LEU A 9 -14.81 -0.86 23.45
N GLU A 10 -14.63 -1.41 24.67
CA GLU A 10 -14.89 -2.82 25.00
C GLU A 10 -14.28 -3.78 23.96
N LEU A 11 -13.14 -3.40 23.37
CA LEU A 11 -12.44 -4.28 22.45
C LEU A 11 -12.00 -5.50 23.27
N PRO A 12 -12.33 -6.74 22.81
CA PRO A 12 -12.00 -7.93 23.56
C PRO A 12 -10.51 -7.95 23.89
N ALA A 13 -10.19 -8.31 25.14
CA ALA A 13 -8.82 -8.30 25.66
C ALA A 13 -7.85 -9.18 24.86
N ASP A 14 -8.40 -10.10 24.05
CA ASP A 14 -7.67 -10.95 23.14
C ASP A 14 -8.26 -10.78 21.73
N PRO A 15 -7.62 -9.98 20.86
CA PRO A 15 -8.07 -9.84 19.48
C PRO A 15 -7.92 -11.21 18.79
N THR A 16 -9.01 -11.77 18.31
CA THR A 16 -8.95 -12.98 17.48
C THR A 16 -8.30 -12.63 16.16
N TYR A 17 -7.05 -13.08 15.96
CA TYR A 17 -6.35 -12.95 14.70
C TYR A 17 -6.85 -14.01 13.73
N ASN A 18 -7.73 -13.60 12.82
CA ASN A 18 -8.18 -14.43 11.71
C ASN A 18 -7.48 -13.99 10.43
N ASP A 19 -6.90 -14.94 9.71
CA ASP A 19 -6.34 -14.69 8.39
C ASP A 19 -7.46 -14.39 7.38
N ASN A 20 -7.29 -13.32 6.59
CA ASN A 20 -8.27 -12.92 5.59
C ASN A 20 -8.15 -13.73 4.29
N ILE A 21 -7.01 -14.41 4.06
CA ILE A 21 -6.87 -15.37 2.99
C ILE A 21 -7.46 -16.70 3.45
N THR A 22 -8.54 -17.12 2.80
CA THR A 22 -9.22 -18.37 3.13
C THR A 22 -8.40 -19.59 2.71
N ASP A 23 -8.58 -20.71 3.41
CA ASP A 23 -7.93 -21.98 3.04
C ASP A 23 -8.35 -22.43 1.63
N TRP A 24 -9.60 -22.16 1.25
CA TRP A 24 -10.06 -22.38 -0.13
C TRP A 24 -9.21 -21.62 -1.17
N CYS A 25 -8.85 -20.36 -0.89
CA CYS A 25 -8.00 -19.56 -1.78
C CYS A 25 -6.61 -20.20 -1.88
N LEU A 26 -6.03 -20.56 -0.73
CA LEU A 26 -4.74 -21.25 -0.65
C LEU A 26 -4.72 -22.54 -1.48
N GLU A 27 -5.76 -23.36 -1.37
CA GLU A 27 -5.91 -24.58 -2.18
C GLU A 27 -5.91 -24.30 -3.70
N GLN A 28 -6.50 -23.19 -4.16
CA GLN A 28 -6.47 -22.83 -5.59
C GLN A 28 -5.05 -22.49 -6.05
N PHE A 29 -4.29 -21.78 -5.20
CA PHE A 29 -2.91 -21.43 -5.49
C PHE A 29 -2.00 -22.67 -5.42
N HIS A 30 -2.19 -23.56 -4.44
CA HIS A 30 -1.48 -24.84 -4.37
C HIS A 30 -1.72 -25.71 -5.60
N ALA A 31 -2.97 -25.80 -6.06
CA ALA A 31 -3.31 -26.57 -7.25
C ALA A 31 -2.61 -26.04 -8.53
N HIS A 32 -2.27 -24.75 -8.57
CA HIS A 32 -1.69 -24.13 -9.76
C HIS A 32 -0.16 -23.94 -9.70
N TYR A 33 0.36 -23.51 -8.55
CA TYR A 33 1.78 -23.18 -8.34
C TYR A 33 2.51 -24.18 -7.43
N GLY A 34 1.78 -24.97 -6.63
CA GLY A 34 2.31 -26.00 -5.74
C GLY A 34 2.20 -25.66 -4.26
N ASP A 35 2.33 -26.70 -3.43
CA ASP A 35 2.06 -26.66 -1.98
C ASP A 35 3.04 -25.79 -1.15
N HIS A 36 4.07 -25.24 -1.79
CA HIS A 36 5.03 -24.35 -1.13
C HIS A 36 4.51 -22.92 -0.96
N VAL A 37 3.46 -22.53 -1.70
CA VAL A 37 2.86 -21.19 -1.61
C VAL A 37 2.19 -21.00 -0.25
N THR A 38 2.44 -19.86 0.38
CA THR A 38 1.82 -19.46 1.65
C THR A 38 0.69 -18.44 1.44
N LYS A 39 -0.01 -18.07 2.52
CA LYS A 39 -1.04 -17.01 2.44
C LYS A 39 -0.44 -15.62 2.24
N ASP A 40 0.72 -15.35 2.82
CA ASP A 40 1.48 -14.12 2.58
C ASP A 40 1.93 -14.04 1.13
N ASP A 41 2.41 -15.15 0.56
CA ASP A 41 2.77 -15.24 -0.86
C ASP A 41 1.62 -14.87 -1.81
N ILE A 42 0.39 -15.23 -1.44
CA ILE A 42 -0.83 -14.88 -2.18
C ILE A 42 -1.09 -13.37 -2.06
N TRP A 43 -0.97 -12.80 -0.87
CA TRP A 43 -1.13 -11.37 -0.67
C TRP A 43 -0.14 -10.56 -1.52
N GLU A 44 1.13 -10.94 -1.49
CA GLU A 44 2.19 -10.31 -2.28
C GLU A 44 1.87 -10.38 -3.79
N TYR A 45 1.50 -11.58 -4.26
CA TYR A 45 1.11 -11.79 -5.64
C TYR A 45 -0.07 -10.90 -6.08
N LEU A 46 -1.13 -10.83 -5.26
CA LEU A 46 -2.33 -10.04 -5.59
C LEU A 46 -1.97 -8.56 -5.74
N TYR A 47 -1.18 -8.02 -4.83
CA TYR A 47 -0.77 -6.61 -4.86
C TYR A 47 0.10 -6.30 -6.07
N GLY A 48 1.04 -7.20 -6.42
CA GLY A 48 1.84 -7.10 -7.63
C GLY A 48 1.00 -7.05 -8.90
N VAL A 49 0.03 -7.96 -9.07
CA VAL A 49 -0.84 -7.97 -10.26
C VAL A 49 -1.71 -6.71 -10.34
N MET A 50 -2.22 -6.21 -9.20
CA MET A 50 -3.05 -4.99 -9.18
C MET A 50 -2.29 -3.72 -9.59
N HIS A 51 -0.96 -3.74 -9.54
CA HIS A 51 -0.08 -2.67 -9.99
C HIS A 51 0.46 -2.89 -11.41
N ALA A 52 0.22 -4.05 -12.02
CA ALA A 52 0.65 -4.35 -13.38
C ALA A 52 -0.05 -3.44 -14.42
N PRO A 53 0.68 -2.61 -15.18
CA PRO A 53 0.07 -1.64 -16.10
C PRO A 53 -0.78 -2.29 -17.19
N ASP A 54 -0.34 -3.43 -17.71
CA ASP A 54 -1.02 -4.19 -18.75
C ASP A 54 -2.33 -4.80 -18.26
N TRP A 55 -2.37 -5.32 -17.01
CA TRP A 55 -3.60 -5.80 -16.38
C TRP A 55 -4.60 -4.65 -16.18
N ARG A 56 -4.15 -3.51 -15.62
CA ARG A 56 -5.01 -2.34 -15.39
C ARG A 56 -5.59 -1.78 -16.69
N GLU A 57 -4.80 -1.73 -17.76
CA GLU A 57 -5.27 -1.24 -19.06
C GLU A 57 -6.23 -2.25 -19.71
N ARG A 58 -5.88 -3.54 -19.72
CA ARG A 58 -6.71 -4.59 -20.33
C ARG A 58 -8.08 -4.70 -19.70
N TYR A 59 -8.17 -4.57 -18.37
CA TYR A 59 -9.42 -4.73 -17.62
C TYR A 59 -10.03 -3.40 -17.15
N LYS A 60 -9.55 -2.26 -17.66
CA LYS A 60 -9.96 -0.91 -17.24
C LYS A 60 -11.48 -0.72 -17.11
N HIS A 61 -12.25 -1.17 -18.10
CA HIS A 61 -13.70 -1.03 -18.10
C HIS A 61 -14.39 -1.87 -17.01
N ASP A 62 -13.87 -3.06 -16.71
CA ASP A 62 -14.39 -3.92 -15.65
C ASP A 62 -14.01 -3.38 -14.28
N LEU A 63 -12.75 -2.96 -14.11
CA LEU A 63 -12.23 -2.38 -12.86
C LEU A 63 -12.97 -1.10 -12.44
N GLN A 64 -13.54 -0.36 -13.39
CA GLN A 64 -14.37 0.82 -13.11
C GLN A 64 -15.76 0.48 -12.57
N ARG A 65 -16.24 -0.74 -12.75
CA ARG A 65 -17.66 -1.11 -12.52
C ARG A 65 -17.84 -2.29 -11.58
N ASN A 66 -16.81 -3.11 -11.40
CA ASN A 66 -16.88 -4.37 -10.68
C ASN A 66 -15.67 -4.54 -9.76
N LEU A 67 -15.80 -5.41 -8.77
CA LEU A 67 -14.65 -5.86 -7.98
C LEU A 67 -13.62 -6.54 -8.88
N PRO A 68 -12.31 -6.32 -8.63
CA PRO A 68 -11.24 -6.95 -9.38
C PRO A 68 -11.35 -8.48 -9.41
N ARG A 69 -11.14 -9.07 -10.58
CA ARG A 69 -10.90 -10.50 -10.75
C ARG A 69 -9.45 -10.68 -11.16
N VAL A 70 -8.66 -11.24 -10.27
CA VAL A 70 -7.22 -11.38 -10.47
C VAL A 70 -6.94 -12.73 -11.14
N PRO A 71 -6.23 -12.77 -12.28
CA PRO A 71 -5.87 -14.03 -12.94
C PRO A 71 -4.77 -14.77 -12.15
N LEU A 72 -4.62 -16.07 -12.39
CA LEU A 72 -3.41 -16.81 -12.06
C LEU A 72 -2.45 -16.69 -13.25
N ALA A 73 -1.40 -15.89 -13.09
CA ALA A 73 -0.42 -15.57 -14.12
C ALA A 73 0.68 -16.62 -14.18
N ALA A 74 1.30 -16.79 -15.35
CA ALA A 74 2.32 -17.82 -15.54
C ALA A 74 3.57 -17.61 -14.66
N ASP A 75 3.92 -16.35 -14.36
CA ASP A 75 5.12 -15.99 -13.60
C ASP A 75 4.73 -15.42 -12.23
N PHE A 76 4.46 -16.33 -11.29
CA PHE A 76 4.06 -16.01 -9.92
C PHE A 76 5.13 -15.22 -9.17
N GLU A 77 6.39 -15.67 -9.28
CA GLU A 77 7.54 -15.11 -8.58
C GLU A 77 7.85 -13.68 -9.04
N ALA A 78 7.69 -13.37 -10.33
CA ALA A 78 7.88 -12.01 -10.83
C ALA A 78 6.92 -11.00 -10.17
N PHE A 79 5.65 -11.39 -9.94
CA PHE A 79 4.69 -10.52 -9.26
C PHE A 79 4.99 -10.35 -7.78
N GLN A 80 5.45 -11.40 -7.09
CA GLN A 80 5.93 -11.27 -5.72
C GLN A 80 7.14 -10.35 -5.60
N ALA A 81 8.13 -10.51 -6.50
CA ALA A 81 9.33 -9.70 -6.46
C ALA A 81 9.01 -8.21 -6.71
N ALA A 82 8.10 -7.94 -7.65
CA ALA A 82 7.60 -6.59 -7.90
C ALA A 82 6.84 -6.03 -6.69
N ASP A 83 5.98 -6.85 -6.05
CA ASP A 83 5.26 -6.45 -4.85
C ASP A 83 6.19 -6.10 -3.71
N ARG A 84 7.17 -6.94 -3.37
CA ARG A 84 8.09 -6.66 -2.25
C ARG A 84 8.77 -5.30 -2.38
N ALA A 85 9.16 -4.91 -3.59
CA ALA A 85 9.72 -3.59 -3.86
C ALA A 85 8.69 -2.46 -3.72
N LEU A 86 7.45 -2.67 -4.18
CA LEU A 86 6.35 -1.71 -4.06
C LEU A 86 5.90 -1.54 -2.61
N MET A 87 5.75 -2.64 -1.87
CA MET A 87 5.29 -2.66 -0.49
C MET A 87 6.31 -1.97 0.42
N ASP A 88 7.61 -2.23 0.23
CA ASP A 88 8.67 -1.53 0.94
C ASP A 88 8.55 -0.01 0.74
N LEU A 89 8.37 0.44 -0.50
CA LEU A 89 8.18 1.86 -0.81
C LEU A 89 6.87 2.42 -0.21
N HIS A 90 5.76 1.70 -0.29
CA HIS A 90 4.45 2.20 0.12
C HIS A 90 4.27 2.22 1.64
N VAL A 91 4.84 1.25 2.36
CA VAL A 91 4.80 1.25 3.83
C VAL A 91 5.79 2.25 4.40
N ASN A 92 6.95 2.42 3.76
CA ASN A 92 8.01 3.32 4.21
C ASN A 92 8.03 4.67 3.47
N TYR A 93 6.90 5.10 2.89
CA TYR A 93 6.83 6.29 2.02
C TYR A 93 7.23 7.61 2.73
N GLU A 94 7.20 7.63 4.07
CA GLU A 94 7.55 8.79 4.89
C GLU A 94 9.06 8.92 5.14
N THR A 95 9.82 7.85 4.94
CA THR A 95 11.25 7.76 5.29
C THR A 95 12.16 7.55 4.10
N VAL A 96 11.61 7.53 2.88
CA VAL A 96 12.39 7.40 1.65
C VAL A 96 13.20 8.66 1.35
N ASP A 97 14.29 8.48 0.62
CA ASP A 97 15.10 9.60 0.13
C ASP A 97 14.23 10.55 -0.71
N GLU A 98 14.29 11.84 -0.37
CA GLU A 98 13.57 12.87 -1.10
C GLU A 98 14.06 12.95 -2.56
N TYR A 99 13.12 13.07 -3.49
CA TYR A 99 13.49 13.36 -4.87
C TYR A 99 14.21 14.72 -4.93
N PRO A 100 15.31 14.88 -5.69
CA PRO A 100 16.13 16.09 -5.66
C PRO A 100 15.43 17.26 -6.35
N VAL A 101 14.49 17.87 -5.64
CA VAL A 101 13.79 19.09 -6.04
C VAL A 101 14.43 20.30 -5.37
N THR A 102 14.39 21.44 -6.05
CA THR A 102 14.77 22.71 -5.42
C THR A 102 13.58 23.22 -4.60
N CYS A 103 13.73 23.24 -3.27
CA CYS A 103 12.74 23.88 -2.40
C CYS A 103 12.82 25.40 -2.60
N LEU A 104 11.66 26.04 -2.78
CA LEU A 104 11.58 27.49 -2.95
C LEU A 104 10.78 28.11 -1.81
N VAL A 105 11.39 29.06 -1.11
CA VAL A 105 10.75 29.94 -0.13
C VAL A 105 10.74 31.34 -0.70
N ASP A 106 9.56 31.94 -0.88
CA ASP A 106 9.40 33.26 -1.51
C ASP A 106 10.16 33.39 -2.84
N GLU A 107 10.08 32.34 -3.67
CA GLU A 107 10.72 32.22 -4.99
C GLU A 107 12.25 32.15 -4.98
N GLN A 108 12.87 31.99 -3.81
CA GLN A 108 14.30 31.79 -3.66
C GLN A 108 14.61 30.35 -3.22
N PRO A 109 15.72 29.75 -3.69
CA PRO A 109 16.16 28.44 -3.22
C PRO A 109 16.36 28.43 -1.70
N ASP A 110 15.88 27.38 -1.06
CA ASP A 110 16.08 27.11 0.36
C ASP A 110 16.65 25.70 0.55
N GLU A 111 17.72 25.60 1.35
CA GLU A 111 18.39 24.33 1.67
C GLU A 111 17.93 23.78 3.03
N GLY A 112 16.74 24.18 3.51
CA GLY A 112 16.22 23.79 4.83
C GLY A 112 16.69 24.71 5.96
N HIS A 113 17.00 25.97 5.63
CA HIS A 113 17.51 26.96 6.59
C HIS A 113 16.51 28.07 6.91
N ALA A 114 15.33 28.07 6.28
CA ALA A 114 14.27 29.00 6.60
C ALA A 114 13.72 28.81 8.02
N ASP A 115 13.09 29.85 8.57
CA ASP A 115 12.36 29.76 9.83
C ASP A 115 11.25 28.69 9.72
N PRO A 116 11.13 27.73 10.66
CA PRO A 116 10.08 26.71 10.65
C PRO A 116 8.65 27.26 10.48
N ALA A 117 8.40 28.51 10.90
CA ALA A 117 7.13 29.18 10.68
C ALA A 117 6.75 29.30 9.20
N VAL A 118 7.73 29.35 8.30
CA VAL A 118 7.54 29.50 6.86
C VAL A 118 7.05 28.21 6.19
N TYR A 119 7.37 27.04 6.75
CA TYR A 119 6.83 25.77 6.25
C TYR A 119 5.39 25.48 6.72
N ARG A 120 4.80 26.35 7.55
CA ARG A 120 3.41 26.21 7.99
C ARG A 120 2.47 26.40 6.82
N ILE A 121 1.74 25.35 6.48
CA ILE A 121 0.73 25.38 5.41
C ILE A 121 -0.61 25.87 5.98
N GLU A 122 -1.08 27.04 5.53
CA GLU A 122 -2.44 27.51 5.84
C GLU A 122 -3.44 27.14 4.74
N LYS A 123 -3.18 27.58 3.50
CA LYS A 123 -4.00 27.26 2.33
C LYS A 123 -3.12 26.96 1.14
N ARG A 124 -3.15 25.71 0.67
CA ARG A 124 -2.46 25.31 -0.57
C ARG A 124 -3.11 26.02 -1.75
N LYS A 125 -2.30 26.76 -2.52
CA LYS A 125 -2.67 27.28 -3.84
C LYS A 125 -1.85 26.52 -4.86
N MET A 126 -2.53 25.99 -5.88
CA MET A 126 -1.83 25.47 -7.05
C MET A 126 -1.27 26.67 -7.83
N ARG A 127 0.02 26.65 -8.13
CA ARG A 127 0.65 27.61 -9.06
C ARG A 127 0.44 27.15 -10.49
#